data_AF-A0AAW6KMI8-F1
#
_entry.id   AF-A0AAW6KMI8-F1
#
_cell.length_a   1.000
_cell.length_b   1.000
_cell.length_c   1.000
_cell.angle_alpha   90.00
_cell.angle_beta   90.00
_cell.angle_gamma   90.00
#
_symmetry.space_group_name_H-M   'P 1'
#
loop_
_entity.id
_entity.type
_entity.pdbx_description
1 polymer ?
#
loop_
_entity_poly.entity_id
_entity_poly.type
_entity_poly.pdbx_seq_one_letter_code
_entity_poly.pdbx_strand_id
1 'polypeptide(L)'
;RSTMLTPARFCSYLLHHDITVLFLTTALFNQLAQAQPDMFSGLSTLYVGGEALTPVLMNTVRHRCPNLKLYNIYGPTENTTFSTFYEIKQDFSQAIPI
;
A
#
# COMPACT_ATOMS: atom_id res chain seq x y z
N ARG A 1 -5.72 -17.72 -15.75
CA ARG A 1 -6.19 -16.52 -15.02
C ARG A 1 -6.10 -16.77 -13.51
N SER A 2 -4.90 -17.01 -12.99
CA SER A 2 -4.63 -17.43 -11.59
C SER A 2 -3.28 -16.88 -11.06
N THR A 3 -2.68 -15.93 -11.79
CA THR A 3 -1.27 -15.57 -11.66
C THR A 3 -0.98 -14.49 -10.63
N MET A 4 -1.95 -13.67 -10.22
CA MET A 4 -1.74 -12.55 -9.27
C MET A 4 -1.96 -12.89 -7.79
N LEU A 5 -2.37 -14.11 -7.44
CA LEU A 5 -2.82 -14.43 -6.08
C LEU A 5 -1.71 -14.81 -5.10
N THR A 6 -0.45 -14.84 -5.52
CA THR A 6 0.69 -15.09 -4.59
C THR A 6 1.58 -13.86 -4.48
N PRO A 7 2.05 -13.51 -3.26
CA PRO A 7 2.95 -12.37 -3.05
C PRO A 7 4.18 -12.40 -3.96
N ALA A 8 4.80 -13.58 -4.13
CA ALA A 8 6.00 -13.75 -4.96
C ALA A 8 5.77 -13.46 -6.45
N ARG A 9 4.64 -13.94 -7.01
CA ARG A 9 4.30 -13.65 -8.42
C ARG A 9 3.90 -12.20 -8.61
N PHE A 10 3.19 -11.63 -7.64
CA PHE A 10 2.85 -10.21 -7.68
C PHE A 10 4.10 -9.33 -7.61
N CYS A 11 5.04 -9.62 -6.72
CA CYS A 11 6.34 -8.94 -6.66
C CYS A 11 7.09 -9.02 -7.99
N SER A 12 7.17 -10.22 -8.57
CA SER A 12 7.86 -10.44 -9.85
C SER A 12 7.20 -9.66 -10.97
N TYR A 13 5.86 -9.57 -10.97
CA TYR A 13 5.10 -8.79 -11.94
C TYR A 13 5.37 -7.29 -11.83
N LEU A 14 5.37 -6.74 -10.60
CA LEU A 14 5.66 -5.31 -10.38
C LEU A 14 7.05 -4.94 -10.90
N LEU A 15 8.06 -5.78 -10.60
CA LEU A 15 9.44 -5.57 -11.05
C LEU A 15 9.59 -5.73 -12.56
N HIS A 16 8.98 -6.77 -13.15
CA HIS A 16 9.11 -7.04 -14.58
C HIS A 16 8.49 -5.96 -15.46
N HIS A 17 7.46 -5.26 -14.96
CA HIS A 17 6.73 -4.24 -15.70
C HIS A 17 7.07 -2.82 -15.27
N ASP A 18 8.12 -2.62 -14.46
CA ASP A 18 8.55 -1.31 -13.97
C ASP A 18 7.39 -0.49 -13.37
N ILE A 19 6.52 -1.15 -12.61
CA ILE A 19 5.40 -0.48 -11.96
C ILE A 19 5.96 0.44 -10.89
N THR A 20 5.62 1.72 -10.95
CA THR A 20 6.11 2.74 -10.00
C THR A 20 5.02 3.27 -9.06
N VAL A 21 3.75 3.20 -9.48
CA VAL A 21 2.60 3.66 -8.70
C VAL A 21 1.59 2.52 -8.57
N LEU A 22 1.17 2.25 -7.34
CA LEU A 22 0.20 1.19 -7.04
C LEU A 22 -0.88 1.70 -6.09
N PHE A 23 -2.11 1.23 -6.31
CA PHE A 23 -3.19 1.32 -5.34
C PHE A 23 -3.58 -0.09 -4.89
N LEU A 24 -3.79 -0.25 -3.57
CA LEU A 24 -4.28 -1.48 -2.97
C LEU A 24 -5.44 -1.19 -2.00
N THR A 25 -6.40 -2.12 -1.92
CA THR A 25 -7.32 -2.14 -0.79
C THR A 25 -6.55 -2.47 0.50
N THR A 26 -7.01 -1.98 1.64
CA THR A 26 -6.36 -2.24 2.93
C THR A 26 -6.18 -3.74 3.22
N ALA A 27 -7.21 -4.57 2.97
CA ALA A 27 -7.09 -6.02 3.14
C ALA A 27 -5.96 -6.66 2.32
N LEU A 28 -5.84 -6.29 1.03
CA LEU A 28 -4.78 -6.82 0.16
C LEU A 28 -3.40 -6.29 0.56
N PHE A 29 -3.31 -5.00 0.90
CA PHE A 29 -2.09 -4.44 1.46
C PHE A 29 -1.64 -5.21 2.70
N ASN A 30 -2.54 -5.45 3.65
CA ASN A 30 -2.22 -6.16 4.88
C ASN A 30 -1.67 -7.57 4.61
N GLN A 31 -2.32 -8.33 3.72
CA GLN A 31 -1.86 -9.66 3.34
C GLN A 31 -0.45 -9.63 2.72
N LEU A 32 -0.20 -8.68 1.81
CA LEU A 32 1.08 -8.56 1.11
C LEU A 32 2.19 -8.05 2.04
N ALA A 33 1.92 -7.03 2.84
CA ALA A 33 2.85 -6.45 3.80
C ALA A 33 3.25 -7.45 4.90
N GLN A 34 2.33 -8.31 5.32
CA GLN A 34 2.63 -9.38 6.28
C GLN A 34 3.52 -10.47 5.67
N ALA A 35 3.31 -10.81 4.40
CA ALA A 35 4.07 -11.84 3.72
C ALA A 35 5.47 -11.38 3.27
N GLN A 36 5.56 -10.19 2.68
CA GLN A 36 6.80 -9.65 2.11
C GLN A 36 6.74 -8.10 2.06
N PRO A 37 7.06 -7.40 3.16
CA PRO A 37 6.96 -5.93 3.22
C PRO A 37 7.91 -5.21 2.26
N ASP A 38 9.07 -5.81 1.97
CA ASP A 38 10.08 -5.22 1.08
C ASP A 38 9.67 -5.27 -0.41
N MET A 39 8.56 -5.93 -0.76
CA MET A 39 8.11 -6.07 -2.15
C MET A 39 7.75 -4.74 -2.81
N PHE A 40 7.46 -3.72 -2.00
CA PHE A 40 7.08 -2.39 -2.46
C PHE A 40 8.31 -1.48 -2.72
N SER A 41 9.53 -1.97 -2.49
CA SER A 41 10.76 -1.17 -2.60
C SER A 41 11.05 -0.62 -4.00
N GLY A 42 10.52 -1.25 -5.06
CA GLY A 42 10.60 -0.76 -6.43
C GLY A 42 9.58 0.33 -6.78
N LEU A 43 8.57 0.56 -5.92
CA LEU A 43 7.56 1.58 -6.15
C LEU A 43 8.07 2.96 -5.73
N SER A 44 7.63 4.01 -6.42
CA SER A 44 7.76 5.39 -5.95
C SER A 44 6.61 5.78 -5.03
N THR A 45 5.40 5.26 -5.30
CA THR A 45 4.19 5.65 -4.60
C THR A 45 3.25 4.46 -4.38
N LEU A 46 2.74 4.31 -3.16
CA LEU A 46 1.72 3.34 -2.79
C LEU A 46 0.54 4.03 -2.09
N TYR A 47 -0.64 3.89 -2.69
CA TYR A 47 -1.91 4.32 -2.14
C TYR A 47 -2.62 3.12 -1.51
N VAL A 48 -3.14 3.28 -0.28
CA VAL A 48 -3.88 2.23 0.42
C VAL A 48 -5.15 2.83 1.01
N GLY A 49 -6.29 2.16 0.82
CA GLY A 49 -7.55 2.60 1.41
C GLY A 49 -8.72 1.65 1.17
N GLY A 50 -9.92 2.15 1.43
CA GLY A 50 -11.18 1.39 1.40
C GLY A 50 -11.69 0.96 2.79
N GLU A 51 -10.82 0.97 3.79
CA GLU A 51 -11.14 0.76 5.22
C GLU A 51 -9.93 1.20 6.07
N ALA A 52 -10.07 1.19 7.40
CA ALA A 52 -9.02 1.64 8.32
C ALA A 52 -7.72 0.83 8.20
N LEU A 53 -6.59 1.53 8.00
CA LEU A 53 -5.27 0.93 7.89
C LEU A 53 -4.78 0.29 9.20
N THR A 54 -3.94 -0.73 9.10
CA THR A 54 -3.23 -1.33 10.23
C THR A 54 -1.89 -0.63 10.47
N PRO A 55 -1.72 0.14 11.57
CA PRO A 55 -0.54 0.98 11.77
C PRO A 55 0.78 0.20 11.81
N VAL A 56 0.77 -0.97 12.44
CA VAL A 56 1.97 -1.83 12.55
C VAL A 56 2.51 -2.25 11.18
N LEU A 57 1.62 -2.67 10.27
CA LEU A 57 2.02 -3.10 8.93
C LEU A 57 2.46 -1.90 8.08
N MET A 58 1.79 -0.76 8.24
CA MET A 58 2.16 0.48 7.57
C MET A 58 3.55 0.97 8.00
N ASN A 59 3.82 1.04 9.30
CA ASN A 59 5.14 1.40 9.82
C ASN A 59 6.20 0.41 9.34
N THR A 60 5.88 -0.90 9.32
CA THR A 60 6.79 -1.93 8.81
C THR A 60 7.19 -1.67 7.36
N VAL A 61 6.22 -1.42 6.48
CA VAL A 61 6.49 -1.11 5.06
C VAL A 61 7.28 0.20 4.93
N ARG A 62 6.96 1.24 5.71
CA ARG A 62 7.69 2.52 5.71
C ARG A 62 9.17 2.35 6.07
N HIS A 63 9.47 1.53 7.08
CA HIS A 63 10.84 1.23 7.51
C HIS A 63 11.59 0.35 6.52
N ARG A 64 10.89 -0.60 5.88
CA ARG A 64 11.47 -1.51 4.89
C ARG A 64 11.67 -0.88 3.51
N CYS A 65 10.85 0.10 3.16
CA CYS A 65 10.86 0.81 1.89
C CYS A 65 11.03 2.33 2.13
N PRO A 66 12.21 2.80 2.56
CA PRO A 66 12.39 4.19 3.01
C PRO A 66 12.19 5.24 1.91
N ASN A 67 12.30 4.84 0.63
CA ASN A 67 12.11 5.74 -0.52
C ASN A 67 10.65 5.77 -1.02
N LEU A 68 9.77 4.93 -0.45
CA LEU A 68 8.38 4.81 -0.87
C LEU A 68 7.52 5.90 -0.25
N LYS A 69 6.74 6.61 -1.07
CA LYS A 69 5.68 7.49 -0.58
C LYS A 69 4.43 6.68 -0.29
N LEU A 70 3.97 6.71 0.95
CA LEU A 70 2.79 5.99 1.42
C LEU A 70 1.64 6.97 1.65
N TYR A 71 0.48 6.63 1.11
CA TYR A 71 -0.73 7.44 1.23
C TYR A 71 -1.89 6.61 1.76
N ASN A 72 -2.52 7.09 2.84
CA ASN A 72 -3.87 6.64 3.21
C ASN A 72 -4.87 7.41 2.37
N ILE A 73 -5.83 6.74 1.74
CA ILE A 73 -6.82 7.38 0.87
C ILE A 73 -8.23 7.03 1.30
N TYR A 74 -9.13 7.96 1.01
CA TYR A 74 -10.55 7.78 1.20
C TYR A 74 -11.31 8.44 0.08
N GLY A 75 -12.35 7.79 -0.40
CA GLY A 75 -13.36 8.40 -1.26
C GLY A 75 -14.54 7.46 -1.44
N PRO A 76 -15.78 7.97 -1.32
CA PRO A 76 -16.95 7.21 -1.73
C PRO A 76 -17.00 7.12 -3.26
N THR A 77 -17.72 6.11 -3.77
CA THR A 77 -17.95 5.95 -5.22
C THR A 77 -18.62 7.17 -5.84
N GLU A 78 -19.51 7.80 -5.08
CA GLU A 78 -20.30 8.98 -5.41
C GLU A 78 -19.43 10.21 -5.67
N ASN A 79 -18.21 10.24 -5.13
CA ASN A 79 -17.22 11.29 -5.36
C ASN A 79 -15.97 10.79 -6.11
N THR A 80 -16.16 9.76 -6.94
CA THR A 80 -15.17 9.21 -7.89
C THR A 80 -13.86 8.73 -7.26
N THR A 81 -13.84 7.46 -6.84
CA THR A 81 -12.63 6.74 -6.39
C THR A 81 -12.02 7.27 -5.10
N PHE A 82 -11.28 8.40 -5.12
CA PHE A 82 -10.66 9.00 -3.94
C PHE A 82 -11.02 10.48 -3.85
N SER A 83 -11.37 10.93 -2.66
CA SER A 83 -11.72 12.33 -2.33
C SER A 83 -10.64 13.02 -1.50
N THR A 84 -10.00 12.29 -0.59
CA THR A 84 -8.90 12.79 0.24
C THR A 84 -7.76 11.78 0.28
N PHE A 85 -6.57 12.28 0.57
CA PHE A 85 -5.39 11.48 0.80
C PHE A 85 -4.53 12.11 1.90
N TYR A 86 -3.90 11.26 2.70
CA TYR A 86 -3.00 11.63 3.77
C TYR A 86 -1.63 10.96 3.55
N GLU A 87 -0.58 11.77 3.42
CA GLU A 87 0.79 11.26 3.27
C GLU A 87 1.37 10.84 4.63
N ILE A 88 1.79 9.58 4.72
CA ILE A 88 2.26 8.96 5.96
C ILE A 88 3.76 9.20 6.10
N LYS A 89 4.13 10.25 6.86
CA LYS A 89 5.53 10.68 7.07
C LYS A 89 6.14 10.21 8.39
N GLN A 90 5.35 9.58 9.25
CA GLN A 90 5.74 9.18 10.59
C GLN A 90 5.08 7.87 10.99
N ASP A 91 5.56 7.28 12.08
CA ASP A 91 4.96 6.09 12.66
C ASP A 91 3.68 6.44 13.43
N PHE A 92 2.72 5.52 13.37
CA PHE A 92 1.48 5.62 14.13
C PHE A 92 1.34 4.42 15.06
N SER A 93 0.94 4.67 16.31
CA SER A 93 0.56 3.63 17.29
C SER A 93 -0.95 3.36 17.31
N GLN A 94 -1.73 4.24 16.68
CA GLN A 94 -3.19 4.22 16.62
C GLN A 94 -3.65 4.53 15.18
N ALA A 95 -4.94 4.83 14.99
CA ALA A 95 -5.53 5.11 13.69
C ALA A 95 -4.74 6.18 12.90
N ILE A 96 -4.55 5.90 11.61
CA ILE A 96 -3.87 6.80 10.67
C ILE A 96 -4.89 7.81 10.11
N PRO A 97 -4.57 9.11 10.05
CA PRO A 97 -5.45 10.13 9.47
C PRO A 97 -5.80 9.89 7.98
N ILE A 98 -6.86 10.55 7.54
CA ILE A 98 -7.43 10.54 6.18
C ILE A 98 -7.61 11.98 5.68
#